data_AF-A0AAV9FCB5-F1
#
_entry.id   AF-A0AAV9FCB5-F1
#
_cell.length_a   1.000
_cell.length_b   1.000
_cell.length_c   1.000
_cell.angle_alpha   90.00
_cell.angle_beta   90.00
_cell.angle_gamma   90.00
#
_symmetry.space_group_name_H-M   'P 1'
#
loop_
_entity.id
_entity.type
_entity.pdbx_description
1 polymer ?
#
loop_
_entity_poly.entity_id
_entity_poly.type
_entity_poly.pdbx_seq_one_letter_code
_entity_poly.pdbx_strand_id
1 'polypeptide(L)'
;MDGERSTSSASAINLVKRPFMSRDVNLDTGTQTEIPYRDGCLEEVRCLKRSDLMEVLLDALPPKSIRFGCQVINVGQDPLSSFPVARLRDGCIINTKVLIGCDGANSIVAQSLGLSAPRLSSICSTRGFTNYLTGHGFPNEFMKLRRNGLLIGRIPVDDKFMCWFIGRRRLPKDFELQRDLDLLQEVTIELLEGFPQEVIDMVKCSDRDSIILSSIRYRAPSDLLMKRHTSGTITVTGDAMHVMGPFLGQGGAAALEDAVVLARCISRAMATTTIGSVCRERVVRALKSYVKERMVRLLKLSTQAYLTGLLLESSFVGVKIVVLLILVLLFGENSVGHIKYDCEE
;
A
#
# COMPACT_ATOMS: atom_id res chain seq x y z
N MET A 1 21.00 -21.24 -15.03
CA MET A 1 21.01 -21.05 -13.56
C MET A 1 19.80 -20.26 -13.07
N ASP A 2 18.88 -19.83 -13.94
CA ASP A 2 17.71 -19.02 -13.55
C ASP A 2 16.45 -19.83 -13.16
N GLY A 3 16.47 -21.15 -13.36
CA GLY A 3 15.32 -22.02 -13.08
C GLY A 3 15.14 -22.45 -11.62
N GLU A 4 16.20 -22.46 -10.80
CA GLU A 4 16.12 -22.85 -9.39
C GLU A 4 15.71 -21.69 -8.46
N ARG A 5 15.91 -20.43 -8.87
CA ARG A 5 15.51 -19.25 -8.07
C ARG A 5 14.01 -18.96 -8.14
N SER A 6 13.39 -19.08 -9.31
CA SER A 6 11.95 -18.77 -9.49
C SER A 6 11.03 -19.76 -8.76
N THR A 7 11.44 -21.04 -8.67
CA THR A 7 10.74 -22.05 -7.85
C THR A 7 10.82 -21.74 -6.36
N SER A 8 11.90 -21.08 -5.91
CA SER A 8 12.12 -20.71 -4.52
C SER A 8 11.13 -19.64 -4.05
N SER A 9 10.98 -18.53 -4.80
CA SER A 9 10.14 -17.41 -4.36
C SER A 9 8.63 -17.74 -4.41
N ALA A 10 8.19 -18.51 -5.40
CA ALA A 10 6.80 -19.02 -5.44
C ALA A 10 6.53 -20.05 -4.32
N SER A 11 7.52 -20.88 -3.96
CA SER A 11 7.40 -21.81 -2.83
C SER A 11 7.39 -21.08 -1.48
N ALA A 12 8.15 -19.98 -1.35
CA ALA A 12 8.20 -19.13 -0.15
C ALA A 12 6.85 -18.49 0.18
N ILE A 13 6.11 -18.06 -0.85
CA ILE A 13 4.75 -17.50 -0.67
C ILE A 13 3.78 -18.56 -0.11
N ASN A 14 3.97 -19.84 -0.41
CA ASN A 14 3.05 -20.93 -0.08
C ASN A 14 3.21 -21.53 1.33
N LEU A 15 4.25 -21.16 2.08
CA LEU A 15 4.61 -21.80 3.35
C LEU A 15 3.85 -21.30 4.59
N VAL A 16 2.97 -20.30 4.46
CA VAL A 16 2.35 -19.63 5.62
C VAL A 16 0.83 -19.75 5.58
N LYS A 17 0.33 -20.99 5.62
CA LYS A 17 -1.11 -21.30 5.79
C LYS A 17 -1.46 -21.43 7.25
N ARG A 18 -1.74 -20.31 7.92
CA ARG A 18 -2.22 -20.34 9.30
C ARG A 18 -3.34 -19.32 9.49
N PRO A 19 -4.39 -19.66 10.24
CA PRO A 19 -5.39 -18.68 10.62
C PRO A 19 -4.72 -17.52 11.35
N PHE A 20 -5.06 -16.32 10.92
CA PHE A 20 -4.39 -15.09 11.29
C PHE A 20 -5.32 -14.28 12.21
N MET A 21 -4.83 -13.91 13.39
CA MET A 21 -5.58 -13.11 14.38
C MET A 21 -4.97 -11.71 14.46
N SER A 22 -5.77 -10.66 14.65
CA SER A 22 -5.29 -9.37 15.14
C SER A 22 -5.46 -9.31 16.65
N ARG A 23 -4.42 -8.95 17.38
CA ARG A 23 -4.48 -8.67 18.82
C ARG A 23 -4.08 -7.23 19.08
N ASP A 24 -4.97 -6.46 19.68
CA ASP A 24 -4.78 -5.05 19.99
C ASP A 24 -4.76 -4.87 21.51
N VAL A 25 -3.64 -4.40 22.05
CA VAL A 25 -3.47 -4.15 23.48
C VAL A 25 -3.16 -2.68 23.71
N ASN A 26 -3.86 -2.06 24.65
CA ASN A 26 -3.52 -0.75 25.16
C ASN A 26 -2.86 -0.91 26.53
N LEU A 27 -1.56 -0.64 26.60
CA LEU A 27 -0.76 -0.77 27.82
C LEU A 27 -1.03 0.33 28.84
N ASP A 28 -1.63 1.46 28.43
CA ASP A 28 -1.98 2.56 29.33
C ASP A 28 -3.25 2.23 30.13
N THR A 29 -4.20 1.52 29.52
CA THR A 29 -5.50 1.17 30.13
C THR A 29 -5.62 -0.30 30.51
N GLY A 30 -4.71 -1.16 30.04
CA GLY A 30 -4.78 -2.61 30.17
C GLY A 30 -5.85 -3.27 29.28
N THR A 31 -6.53 -2.53 28.41
CA THR A 31 -7.61 -3.09 27.57
C THR A 31 -7.05 -3.88 26.39
N GLN A 32 -7.63 -5.05 26.13
CA GLN A 32 -7.26 -5.92 25.00
C GLN A 32 -8.48 -6.21 24.13
N THR A 33 -8.25 -6.32 22.83
CA THR A 33 -9.24 -6.75 21.84
C THR A 33 -8.61 -7.73 20.88
N GLU A 34 -9.31 -8.81 20.56
CA GLU A 34 -8.89 -9.80 19.58
C GLU A 34 -9.89 -9.82 18.43
N ILE A 35 -9.38 -9.74 17.21
CA ILE A 35 -10.19 -9.73 15.99
C ILE A 35 -9.72 -10.89 15.11
N PRO A 36 -10.56 -11.92 14.92
CA PRO A 36 -10.23 -12.99 14.00
C PRO A 36 -10.33 -12.49 12.55
N TYR A 37 -9.29 -12.74 11.74
CA TYR A 37 -9.42 -12.63 10.28
C TYR A 37 -9.98 -13.95 9.71
N ARG A 38 -11.15 -14.34 10.21
CA ARG A 38 -11.94 -15.48 9.70
C ARG A 38 -13.37 -15.02 9.54
N ASP A 39 -13.84 -14.98 8.30
CA ASP A 39 -15.22 -14.63 8.00
C ASP A 39 -15.66 -15.38 6.74
N GLY A 40 -16.19 -16.59 6.93
CA GLY A 40 -16.98 -17.42 5.99
C GLY A 40 -16.32 -17.81 4.66
N CYS A 41 -15.86 -16.83 3.89
CA CYS A 41 -15.32 -16.97 2.53
C CYS A 41 -13.82 -16.66 2.42
N LEU A 42 -13.22 -16.01 3.42
CA LEU A 42 -11.77 -15.71 3.45
C LEU A 42 -11.10 -16.58 4.51
N GLU A 43 -10.30 -17.54 4.04
CA GLU A 43 -9.64 -18.52 4.90
C GLU A 43 -8.24 -18.08 5.36
N GLU A 44 -7.67 -17.03 4.77
CA GLU A 44 -6.24 -16.75 4.90
C GLU A 44 -5.83 -15.28 4.74
N VAL A 45 -4.88 -14.84 5.59
CA VAL A 45 -4.13 -13.58 5.45
C VAL A 45 -2.64 -13.92 5.56
N ARG A 46 -1.82 -13.42 4.64
CA ARG A 46 -0.37 -13.65 4.61
C ARG A 46 0.40 -12.34 4.75
N CYS A 47 1.47 -12.36 5.52
CA CYS A 47 2.51 -11.34 5.45
C CYS A 47 3.61 -11.83 4.51
N LEU A 48 3.97 -11.01 3.52
CA LEU A 48 4.98 -11.35 2.53
C LEU A 48 6.04 -10.25 2.48
N LYS A 49 7.29 -10.63 2.17
CA LYS A 49 8.29 -9.66 1.75
C LYS A 49 7.87 -9.07 0.41
N ARG A 50 7.96 -7.75 0.30
CA ARG A 50 7.64 -7.05 -0.94
C ARG A 50 8.56 -7.47 -2.09
N SER A 51 9.83 -7.74 -1.82
CA SER A 51 10.81 -8.23 -2.79
C SER A 51 10.33 -9.52 -3.46
N ASP A 52 9.86 -10.46 -2.66
CA ASP A 52 9.53 -11.81 -3.11
C ASP A 52 8.27 -11.77 -3.97
N LEU A 53 7.26 -10.98 -3.56
CA LEU A 53 6.08 -10.73 -4.39
C LEU A 53 6.45 -10.06 -5.72
N MET A 54 7.35 -9.06 -5.69
CA MET A 54 7.79 -8.36 -6.89
C MET A 54 8.56 -9.28 -7.85
N GLU A 55 9.41 -10.17 -7.34
CA GLU A 55 10.15 -11.16 -8.12
C GLU A 55 9.20 -12.14 -8.81
N VAL A 56 8.23 -12.70 -8.07
CA VAL A 56 7.22 -13.59 -8.65
C VAL A 56 6.40 -12.91 -9.75
N LEU A 57 6.02 -11.64 -9.55
CA LEU A 57 5.32 -10.87 -10.58
C LEU A 57 6.22 -10.55 -11.78
N LEU A 58 7.51 -10.31 -11.56
CA LEU A 58 8.49 -10.04 -12.61
C LEU A 58 8.70 -11.29 -13.49
N ASP A 59 8.86 -12.45 -12.86
CA ASP A 59 9.11 -13.72 -13.53
C ASP A 59 7.92 -14.16 -14.40
N ALA A 60 6.71 -13.71 -14.07
CA ALA A 60 5.50 -13.96 -14.85
C ALA A 60 5.39 -13.10 -16.12
N LEU A 61 6.24 -12.08 -16.29
CA LEU A 61 6.17 -11.18 -17.45
C LEU A 61 6.91 -11.78 -18.67
N PRO A 62 6.39 -11.58 -19.89
CA PRO A 62 7.12 -11.91 -21.11
C PRO A 62 8.51 -11.23 -21.15
N PRO A 63 9.51 -11.85 -21.79
CA PRO A 63 10.81 -11.22 -21.97
C PRO A 63 10.68 -9.84 -22.63
N LYS A 64 11.52 -8.88 -22.20
CA LYS A 64 11.56 -7.50 -22.70
C LYS A 64 10.33 -6.63 -22.35
N SER A 65 9.44 -7.10 -21.47
CA SER A 65 8.33 -6.29 -20.93
C SER A 65 8.79 -5.06 -20.13
N ILE A 66 10.00 -5.10 -19.53
CA ILE A 66 10.52 -4.03 -18.67
C ILE A 66 11.73 -3.34 -19.31
N ARG A 67 11.76 -2.01 -19.23
CA ARG A 67 12.90 -1.17 -19.58
C ARG A 67 13.30 -0.33 -18.37
N PHE A 68 14.43 -0.64 -17.77
CA PHE A 68 15.00 0.13 -16.66
C PHE A 68 15.69 1.42 -17.16
N GLY A 69 15.93 2.37 -16.25
CA GLY A 69 16.55 3.66 -16.59
C GLY A 69 15.62 4.66 -17.31
N CYS A 70 14.37 4.29 -17.59
CA CYS A 70 13.42 5.10 -18.33
C CYS A 70 12.51 5.94 -17.42
N GLN A 71 13.08 6.93 -16.72
CA GLN A 71 12.26 7.81 -15.88
C GLN A 71 11.43 8.78 -16.71
N VAL A 72 10.10 8.68 -16.63
CA VAL A 72 9.16 9.66 -17.21
C VAL A 72 9.21 10.94 -16.40
N ILE A 73 9.39 12.07 -17.08
CA ILE A 73 9.43 13.42 -16.46
C ILE A 73 8.27 14.31 -16.92
N ASN A 74 7.64 13.98 -18.04
CA ASN A 74 6.51 14.71 -18.58
C ASN A 74 5.62 13.81 -19.43
N VAL A 75 4.32 14.07 -19.39
CA VAL A 75 3.31 13.41 -20.20
C VAL A 75 2.53 14.48 -20.95
N GLY A 76 2.44 14.30 -22.26
CA GLY A 76 1.65 15.12 -23.16
C GLY A 76 0.79 14.27 -24.09
N GLN A 77 0.27 14.90 -25.13
CA GLN A 77 -0.46 14.24 -26.21
C GLN A 77 0.10 14.68 -27.55
N ASP A 78 0.14 13.75 -28.50
CA ASP A 78 0.47 14.06 -29.88
C ASP A 78 -0.67 14.89 -30.49
N PRO A 79 -0.39 16.04 -31.13
CA PRO A 79 -1.42 16.97 -31.60
C PRO A 79 -2.29 16.42 -32.73
N LEU A 80 -1.79 15.44 -33.50
CA LEU A 80 -2.51 14.88 -34.65
C LEU A 80 -3.36 13.68 -34.24
N SER A 81 -2.77 12.73 -33.53
CA SER A 81 -3.39 11.47 -33.14
C SER A 81 -4.11 11.54 -31.78
N SER A 82 -3.84 12.57 -30.98
CA SER A 82 -4.31 12.69 -29.59
C SER A 82 -3.91 11.51 -28.69
N PHE A 83 -2.89 10.73 -29.09
CA PHE A 83 -2.36 9.65 -28.29
C PHE A 83 -1.32 10.15 -27.27
N PRO A 84 -1.17 9.47 -26.13
CA PRO A 84 -0.22 9.85 -25.10
C PRO A 84 1.23 9.82 -25.60
N VAL A 85 2.00 10.81 -25.15
CA VAL A 85 3.43 10.94 -25.38
C VAL A 85 4.14 11.09 -24.03
N ALA A 86 5.03 10.16 -23.71
CA ALA A 86 5.85 10.22 -22.49
C ALA A 86 7.27 10.68 -22.84
N ARG A 87 7.73 11.76 -22.19
CA ARG A 87 9.10 12.25 -22.29
C ARG A 87 9.91 11.71 -21.12
N LEU A 88 11.05 11.12 -21.44
CA LEU A 88 11.98 10.56 -20.49
C LEU A 88 13.06 11.57 -20.09
N ARG A 89 13.71 11.33 -18.94
CA ARG A 89 14.79 12.18 -18.40
C ARG A 89 15.97 12.34 -19.36
N ASP A 90 16.30 11.30 -20.11
CA ASP A 90 17.38 11.29 -21.11
C ASP A 90 17.01 12.02 -22.43
N GLY A 91 15.82 12.64 -22.49
CA GLY A 91 15.31 13.31 -23.67
C GLY A 91 14.56 12.41 -24.65
N CYS A 92 14.58 11.08 -24.47
CA CYS A 92 13.86 10.16 -25.32
C CYS A 92 12.33 10.36 -25.21
N ILE A 93 11.64 10.06 -26.30
CA ILE A 93 10.19 10.20 -26.40
C ILE A 93 9.57 8.83 -26.69
N ILE A 94 8.57 8.45 -25.92
CA ILE A 94 7.76 7.25 -26.14
C ILE A 94 6.36 7.67 -26.58
N ASN A 95 6.01 7.31 -27.81
CA ASN A 95 4.64 7.41 -28.31
C ASN A 95 3.91 6.10 -27.98
N THR A 96 2.73 6.20 -27.37
CA THR A 96 1.94 5.02 -27.01
C THR A 96 0.45 5.25 -27.27
N LYS A 97 -0.28 4.18 -27.58
CA LYS A 97 -1.74 4.25 -27.73
C LYS A 97 -2.45 4.36 -26.38
N VAL A 98 -1.84 3.82 -25.32
CA VAL A 98 -2.39 3.78 -23.96
C VAL A 98 -1.27 4.07 -22.96
N LEU A 99 -1.54 4.91 -21.97
CA LEU A 99 -0.61 5.20 -20.89
C LEU A 99 -1.29 4.96 -19.54
N ILE A 100 -0.70 4.09 -18.72
CA ILE A 100 -1.18 3.78 -17.37
C ILE A 100 -0.10 4.22 -16.39
N GLY A 101 -0.43 5.18 -15.53
CA GLY A 101 0.46 5.65 -14.47
C GLY A 101 0.43 4.72 -13.26
N CYS A 102 1.52 3.97 -13.07
CA CYS A 102 1.79 3.13 -11.89
C CYS A 102 2.97 3.69 -11.08
N ASP A 103 3.28 4.98 -11.23
CA ASP A 103 4.50 5.66 -10.77
C ASP A 103 4.41 6.21 -9.33
N GLY A 104 3.55 5.59 -8.52
CA GLY A 104 3.50 5.79 -7.07
C GLY A 104 2.96 7.14 -6.61
N ALA A 105 3.16 7.46 -5.33
CA ALA A 105 2.59 8.65 -4.71
C ALA A 105 3.00 9.97 -5.41
N ASN A 106 4.22 10.05 -5.93
CA ASN A 106 4.75 11.25 -6.61
C ASN A 106 4.48 11.26 -8.13
N SER A 107 3.44 10.55 -8.57
CA SER A 107 3.15 10.29 -9.97
C SER A 107 3.12 11.54 -10.86
N ILE A 108 3.92 11.50 -11.93
CA ILE A 108 3.91 12.47 -13.03
C ILE A 108 2.67 12.28 -13.89
N VAL A 109 2.23 11.03 -14.09
CA VAL A 109 1.02 10.75 -14.87
C VAL A 109 -0.22 11.31 -14.18
N ALA A 110 -0.33 11.14 -12.86
CA ALA A 110 -1.41 11.72 -12.05
C ALA A 110 -1.43 13.26 -12.12
N GLN A 111 -0.25 13.89 -12.06
CA GLN A 111 -0.13 15.34 -12.22
C GLN A 111 -0.62 15.80 -13.61
N SER A 112 -0.30 15.06 -14.67
CA SER A 112 -0.76 15.37 -16.02
C SER A 112 -2.29 15.29 -16.18
N LEU A 113 -2.96 14.49 -15.34
CA LEU A 113 -4.42 14.39 -15.25
C LEU A 113 -5.04 15.46 -14.33
N GLY A 114 -4.22 16.27 -13.66
CA GLY A 114 -4.66 17.33 -12.74
C GLY A 114 -5.02 16.83 -11.34
N LEU A 115 -4.58 15.63 -10.94
CA LEU A 115 -4.73 15.16 -9.55
C LEU A 115 -3.89 16.01 -8.61
N SER A 116 -4.45 16.30 -7.44
CA SER A 116 -3.73 16.98 -6.35
C SER A 116 -2.50 16.18 -5.92
N ALA A 117 -1.41 16.88 -5.60
CA ALA A 117 -0.25 16.27 -4.96
C ALA A 117 -0.67 15.63 -3.62
N PRO A 118 -0.09 14.47 -3.23
CA PRO A 118 -0.38 13.88 -1.93
C PRO A 118 0.04 14.80 -0.78
N ARG A 119 -0.74 14.75 0.29
CA ARG A 119 -0.46 15.45 1.54
C ARG A 119 0.44 14.58 2.41
N LEU A 120 1.26 15.24 3.20
CA LEU A 120 2.10 14.59 4.21
C LEU A 120 1.30 14.44 5.52
N SER A 121 1.15 13.21 5.99
CA SER A 121 0.52 12.92 7.30
C SER A 121 1.43 13.38 8.43
N SER A 122 0.86 13.81 9.56
CA SER A 122 1.65 14.12 10.76
C SER A 122 2.15 12.86 11.46
N ILE A 123 1.70 11.67 11.07
CA ILE A 123 2.25 10.38 11.48
C ILE A 123 3.43 9.99 10.59
N CYS A 124 4.44 9.40 11.20
CA CYS A 124 5.54 8.69 10.54
C CYS A 124 5.62 7.27 11.07
N SER A 125 6.33 6.41 10.36
CA SER A 125 6.54 5.04 10.82
C SER A 125 7.97 4.58 10.61
N THR A 126 8.62 4.16 11.69
CA THR A 126 9.85 3.36 11.62
C THR A 126 9.44 1.91 11.43
N ARG A 127 10.13 1.19 10.55
CA ARG A 127 9.87 -0.23 10.28
C ARG A 127 11.19 -0.97 10.16
N GLY A 128 11.17 -2.26 10.43
CA GLY A 128 12.34 -3.12 10.26
C GLY A 128 11.96 -4.59 10.27
N PHE A 129 12.97 -5.41 10.07
CA PHE A 129 12.88 -6.86 10.13
C PHE A 129 13.80 -7.42 11.20
N THR A 130 13.36 -8.49 11.84
CA THR A 130 14.17 -9.27 12.79
C THR A 130 14.21 -10.72 12.34
N ASN A 131 15.40 -11.30 12.26
CA ASN A 131 15.61 -12.69 11.88
C ASN A 131 16.09 -13.51 13.08
N TYR A 132 15.35 -14.57 13.42
CA TYR A 132 15.63 -15.45 14.54
C TYR A 132 16.20 -16.78 14.03
N LEU A 133 17.47 -17.07 14.33
CA LEU A 133 18.19 -18.25 13.82
C LEU A 133 17.46 -19.58 14.11
N THR A 134 16.92 -19.71 15.32
CA THR A 134 16.22 -20.91 15.82
C THR A 134 14.70 -20.80 15.80
N GLY A 135 14.15 -19.72 15.22
CA GLY A 135 12.72 -19.40 15.26
C GLY A 135 12.35 -18.40 16.36
N HIS A 136 11.26 -17.67 16.14
CA HIS A 136 10.89 -16.53 16.97
C HIS A 136 10.00 -16.87 18.17
N GLY A 137 9.37 -18.05 18.21
CA GLY A 137 8.53 -18.52 19.33
C GLY A 137 7.20 -17.78 19.56
N PHE A 138 7.00 -16.61 18.97
CA PHE A 138 5.73 -15.87 19.03
C PHE A 138 4.54 -16.57 18.34
N PRO A 139 3.30 -16.29 18.77
CA PRO A 139 2.09 -16.74 18.08
C PRO A 139 1.99 -16.19 16.65
N ASN A 140 1.28 -16.92 15.78
CA ASN A 140 0.94 -16.45 14.43
C ASN A 140 -0.21 -15.44 14.47
N GLU A 141 0.11 -14.20 14.85
CA GLU A 141 -0.85 -13.10 14.99
C GLU A 141 -0.24 -11.77 14.53
N PHE A 142 -1.10 -10.86 14.07
CA PHE A 142 -0.78 -9.45 14.01
C PHE A 142 -1.01 -8.82 15.38
N MET A 143 0.07 -8.64 16.13
CA MET A 143 0.05 -7.97 17.42
C MET A 143 0.22 -6.45 17.23
N LYS A 144 -0.56 -5.67 17.98
CA LYS A 144 -0.47 -4.21 18.10
C LYS A 144 -0.48 -3.81 19.57
N LEU A 145 0.58 -3.16 20.06
CA LEU A 145 0.62 -2.55 21.40
C LEU A 145 0.58 -1.03 21.27
N ARG A 146 -0.21 -0.39 22.15
CA ARG A 146 -0.29 1.06 22.26
C ARG A 146 0.13 1.51 23.65
N ARG A 147 0.98 2.54 23.71
CA ARG A 147 1.41 3.19 24.95
C ARG A 147 1.87 4.61 24.65
N ASN A 148 1.49 5.60 25.44
CA ASN A 148 1.99 6.98 25.34
C ASN A 148 1.90 7.58 23.91
N GLY A 149 0.86 7.22 23.15
CA GLY A 149 0.68 7.68 21.76
C GLY A 149 1.57 7.01 20.72
N LEU A 150 2.39 6.03 21.11
CA LEU A 150 3.09 5.12 20.20
C LEU A 150 2.21 3.90 19.90
N LEU A 151 2.29 3.43 18.65
CA LEU A 151 1.74 2.16 18.21
C LEU A 151 2.88 1.30 17.69
N ILE A 152 3.17 0.19 18.36
CA ILE A 152 4.04 -0.85 17.80
C ILE A 152 3.21 -1.99 17.26
N GLY A 153 3.53 -2.43 16.05
CA GLY A 153 2.96 -3.62 15.44
C GLY A 153 4.03 -4.65 15.16
N ARG A 154 3.67 -5.93 15.31
CA ARG A 154 4.51 -7.07 14.97
C ARG A 154 3.71 -8.06 14.15
N ILE A 155 4.30 -8.52 13.05
CA ILE A 155 3.69 -9.46 12.11
C ILE A 155 4.72 -10.51 11.70
N PRO A 156 4.49 -11.81 12.01
CA PRO A 156 5.31 -12.91 11.48
C PRO A 156 5.20 -12.97 9.97
N VAL A 157 6.35 -13.06 9.30
CA VAL A 157 6.43 -13.38 7.86
C VAL A 157 6.58 -14.89 7.69
N ASP A 158 7.44 -15.52 8.48
CA ASP A 158 7.58 -16.97 8.62
C ASP A 158 8.03 -17.31 10.05
N ASP A 159 8.32 -18.59 10.35
CA ASP A 159 8.69 -19.05 11.70
C ASP A 159 10.00 -18.42 12.24
N LYS A 160 10.82 -17.79 11.39
CA LYS A 160 12.08 -17.13 11.74
C LYS A 160 12.09 -15.62 11.46
N PHE A 161 11.30 -15.15 10.51
CA PHE A 161 11.37 -13.79 10.01
C PHE A 161 10.17 -12.96 10.48
N MET A 162 10.47 -11.85 11.15
CA MET A 162 9.48 -10.98 11.77
C MET A 162 9.51 -9.58 11.14
N CYS A 163 8.36 -9.04 10.78
CA CYS A 163 8.19 -7.64 10.42
C CYS A 163 7.66 -6.86 11.62
N TRP A 164 8.22 -5.69 11.89
CA TRP A 164 7.71 -4.79 12.91
C TRP A 164 7.64 -3.36 12.41
N PHE A 165 6.76 -2.58 13.03
CA PHE A 165 6.63 -1.16 12.78
C PHE A 165 6.30 -0.39 14.05
N ILE A 166 6.77 0.84 14.13
CA ILE A 166 6.42 1.81 15.17
C ILE A 166 5.81 3.02 14.47
N GLY A 167 4.54 3.28 14.72
CA GLY A 167 3.83 4.46 14.27
C GLY A 167 3.77 5.51 15.38
N ARG A 168 4.15 6.74 15.06
CA ARG A 168 4.07 7.89 15.98
C ARG A 168 3.93 9.21 15.24
N ARG A 169 3.57 10.26 15.97
CA ARG A 169 3.66 11.63 15.44
C ARG A 169 5.10 11.96 15.04
N ARG A 170 5.24 12.67 13.94
CA ARG A 170 6.51 13.17 13.42
C ARG A 170 7.02 14.31 14.29
N LEU A 171 8.30 14.27 14.58
CA LEU A 171 9.06 15.32 15.25
C LEU A 171 9.93 16.06 14.22
N PRO A 172 10.28 17.35 14.44
CA PRO A 172 11.12 18.09 13.50
C PRO A 172 12.46 17.41 13.18
N LYS A 173 13.10 16.77 14.18
CA LYS A 173 14.37 16.04 14.03
C LYS A 173 14.28 14.80 13.14
N ASP A 174 13.07 14.29 12.83
CA ASP A 174 12.89 13.07 12.04
C ASP A 174 13.43 13.19 10.62
N PHE A 175 13.50 14.40 10.04
CA PHE A 175 14.08 14.60 8.72
C PHE A 175 15.61 14.38 8.70
N GLU A 176 16.27 14.64 9.83
CA GLU A 176 17.69 14.39 10.03
C GLU A 176 17.94 12.89 10.29
N LEU A 177 17.10 12.28 11.14
CA LEU A 177 17.16 10.84 11.45
C LEU A 177 17.01 9.94 10.22
N GLN A 178 16.28 10.38 9.19
CA GLN A 178 16.16 9.63 7.94
C GLN A 178 17.50 9.40 7.22
N ARG A 179 18.56 10.10 7.60
CA ARG A 179 19.89 10.04 6.97
C ARG A 179 20.95 9.35 7.82
N ASP A 180 20.64 9.04 9.08
CA ASP A 180 21.56 8.44 10.05
C ASP A 180 20.91 7.20 10.67
N LEU A 181 21.34 6.02 10.21
CA LEU A 181 20.73 4.75 10.62
C LEU A 181 21.08 4.36 12.06
N ASP A 182 22.27 4.70 12.53
CA ASP A 182 22.70 4.35 13.89
C ASP A 182 21.90 5.17 14.90
N LEU A 183 21.82 6.49 14.67
CA LEU A 183 20.98 7.37 15.48
C LEU A 183 19.49 7.00 15.39
N LEU A 184 19.01 6.58 14.21
CA LEU A 184 17.64 6.12 14.05
C LEU A 184 17.37 4.88 14.92
N GLN A 185 18.28 3.91 14.95
CA GLN A 185 18.11 2.70 15.75
C GLN A 185 18.10 3.02 17.25
N GLU A 186 19.05 3.85 17.71
CA GLU A 186 19.14 4.30 19.11
C GLU A 186 17.84 4.99 19.56
N VAL A 187 17.40 6.02 18.83
CA VAL A 187 16.16 6.75 19.13
C VAL A 187 14.95 5.82 19.08
N THR A 188 14.93 4.85 18.15
CA THR A 188 13.82 3.89 18.05
C THR A 188 13.74 2.99 19.28
N ILE A 189 14.88 2.58 19.85
CA ILE A 189 14.92 1.77 21.07
C ILE A 189 14.50 2.59 22.29
N GLU A 190 14.97 3.84 22.41
CA GLU A 190 14.58 4.75 23.50
C GLU A 190 13.07 4.97 23.56
N LEU A 191 12.41 5.11 22.41
CA LEU A 191 10.96 5.26 22.30
C LEU A 191 10.16 4.07 22.84
N LEU A 192 10.80 2.92 23.03
CA LEU A 192 10.17 1.70 23.54
C LEU A 192 10.26 1.57 25.07
N GLU A 193 10.70 2.60 25.78
CA GLU A 193 10.68 2.61 27.24
C GLU A 193 9.27 2.27 27.79
N GLY A 194 9.21 1.25 28.66
CA GLY A 194 7.96 0.77 29.26
C GLY A 194 7.11 -0.15 28.38
N PHE A 195 7.60 -0.55 27.20
CA PHE A 195 7.04 -1.68 26.46
C PHE A 195 7.60 -3.02 26.98
N PRO A 196 6.94 -4.17 26.70
CA PRO A 196 7.45 -5.49 27.07
C PRO A 196 8.87 -5.75 26.54
N GLN A 197 9.70 -6.41 27.34
CA GLN A 197 11.12 -6.63 27.02
C GLN A 197 11.32 -7.37 25.68
N GLU A 198 10.46 -8.34 25.38
CA GLU A 198 10.46 -9.08 24.11
C GLU A 198 10.31 -8.18 22.87
N VAL A 199 9.61 -7.05 22.99
CA VAL A 199 9.42 -6.08 21.91
C VAL A 199 10.66 -5.21 21.75
N ILE A 200 11.26 -4.81 22.86
CA ILE A 200 12.52 -4.07 22.88
C ILE A 200 13.63 -4.93 22.26
N ASP A 201 13.72 -6.20 22.65
CA ASP A 201 14.72 -7.15 22.15
C ASP A 201 14.54 -7.43 20.66
N MET A 202 13.29 -7.58 20.19
CA MET A 202 12.99 -7.71 18.76
C MET A 202 13.58 -6.54 17.96
N VAL A 203 13.37 -5.30 18.43
CA VAL A 203 13.88 -4.10 17.74
C VAL A 203 15.40 -4.00 17.83
N LYS A 204 15.99 -4.31 18.99
CA LYS A 204 17.46 -4.35 19.18
C LYS A 204 18.15 -5.37 18.26
N CYS A 205 17.57 -6.56 18.11
CA CYS A 205 18.12 -7.64 17.28
C CYS A 205 17.73 -7.52 15.79
N SER A 206 17.14 -6.40 15.37
CA SER A 206 16.75 -6.20 13.97
C SER A 206 17.96 -6.18 13.04
N ASP A 207 17.73 -6.59 11.79
CA ASP A 207 18.68 -6.36 10.72
C ASP A 207 18.84 -4.85 10.51
N ARG A 208 20.05 -4.33 10.75
CA ARG A 208 20.36 -2.89 10.73
C ARG A 208 19.94 -2.23 9.41
N ASP A 209 20.21 -2.89 8.29
CA ASP A 209 19.96 -2.33 6.96
C ASP A 209 18.48 -2.42 6.56
N SER A 210 17.66 -3.10 7.37
CA SER A 210 16.21 -3.15 7.19
C SER A 210 15.46 -1.98 7.84
N ILE A 211 16.11 -1.23 8.75
CA ILE A 211 15.45 -0.19 9.53
C ILE A 211 15.25 1.07 8.68
N ILE A 212 13.99 1.47 8.50
CA ILE A 212 13.63 2.62 7.66
C ILE A 212 12.58 3.48 8.35
N LEU A 213 12.86 4.79 8.47
CA LEU A 213 11.88 5.80 8.86
C LEU A 213 11.13 6.35 7.65
N SER A 214 9.88 5.94 7.49
CA SER A 214 9.02 6.31 6.37
C SER A 214 8.08 7.48 6.69
N SER A 215 8.02 8.44 5.78
CA SER A 215 6.97 9.47 5.77
C SER A 215 5.67 8.89 5.19
N ILE A 216 4.55 9.07 5.89
CA ILE A 216 3.24 8.65 5.41
C ILE A 216 2.64 9.78 4.56
N ARG A 217 2.17 9.44 3.35
CA ARG A 217 1.46 10.36 2.45
C ARG A 217 0.07 9.83 2.14
N TYR A 218 -0.84 10.72 1.81
CA TYR A 218 -2.20 10.35 1.43
C TYR A 218 -2.82 11.39 0.49
N ARG A 219 -3.79 10.99 -0.33
CA ARG A 219 -4.75 11.92 -0.95
C ARG A 219 -6.03 11.92 -0.13
N ALA A 220 -6.64 13.10 0.05
CA ALA A 220 -7.90 13.16 0.79
C ALA A 220 -9.00 12.45 -0.03
N PRO A 221 -9.99 11.82 0.62
CA PRO A 221 -11.10 11.19 -0.09
C PRO A 221 -11.82 12.15 -1.06
N SER A 222 -11.90 13.43 -0.72
CA SER A 222 -12.45 14.47 -1.61
C SER A 222 -11.66 14.64 -2.91
N ASP A 223 -10.33 14.46 -2.88
CA ASP A 223 -9.48 14.54 -4.08
C ASP A 223 -9.80 13.41 -5.07
N LEU A 224 -10.25 12.24 -4.58
CA LEU A 224 -10.70 11.14 -5.45
C LEU A 224 -12.00 11.47 -6.18
N LEU A 225 -12.93 12.20 -5.55
CA LEU A 225 -14.22 12.53 -6.15
C LEU A 225 -14.15 13.70 -7.14
N MET A 226 -13.34 14.71 -6.82
CA MET A 226 -13.37 16.00 -7.54
C MET A 226 -12.44 16.04 -8.77
N LYS A 227 -11.52 15.08 -8.91
CA LYS A 227 -10.49 15.08 -9.95
C LYS A 227 -10.74 14.00 -11.00
N ARG A 228 -10.21 14.22 -12.21
CA ARG A 228 -10.32 13.26 -13.31
C ARG A 228 -9.20 12.23 -13.20
N HIS A 229 -9.57 10.95 -13.15
CA HIS A 229 -8.60 9.82 -13.12
C HIS A 229 -8.33 9.22 -14.51
N THR A 230 -8.97 9.77 -15.53
CA THR A 230 -8.77 9.42 -16.94
C THR A 230 -8.83 10.66 -17.83
N SER A 231 -8.03 10.65 -18.89
CA SER A 231 -8.11 11.62 -19.99
C SER A 231 -7.71 10.93 -21.30
N GLY A 232 -8.64 10.82 -22.25
CA GLY A 232 -8.41 10.03 -23.46
C GLY A 232 -8.02 8.59 -23.11
N THR A 233 -6.85 8.16 -23.59
CA THR A 233 -6.28 6.83 -23.32
C THR A 233 -5.22 6.83 -22.22
N ILE A 234 -5.27 7.82 -21.32
CA ILE A 234 -4.41 7.93 -20.13
C ILE A 234 -5.24 7.61 -18.88
N THR A 235 -4.71 6.80 -17.98
CA THR A 235 -5.25 6.57 -16.62
C THR A 235 -4.14 6.36 -15.58
N VAL A 236 -4.51 6.16 -14.33
CA VAL A 236 -3.63 5.88 -13.19
C VAL A 236 -4.17 4.73 -12.33
N THR A 237 -3.28 4.05 -11.61
CA THR A 237 -3.59 2.93 -10.70
C THR A 237 -2.66 2.96 -9.48
N GLY A 238 -3.04 2.27 -8.41
CA GLY A 238 -2.25 2.17 -7.18
C GLY A 238 -2.06 3.54 -6.54
N ASP A 239 -0.91 3.74 -5.89
CA ASP A 239 -0.60 4.99 -5.20
C ASP A 239 -0.62 6.24 -6.11
N ALA A 240 -0.44 6.07 -7.43
CA ALA A 240 -0.59 7.19 -8.38
C ALA A 240 -2.03 7.74 -8.38
N MET A 241 -3.01 6.88 -8.15
CA MET A 241 -4.42 7.23 -8.07
C MET A 241 -4.85 7.50 -6.61
N HIS A 242 -4.58 6.57 -5.71
CA HIS A 242 -5.28 6.47 -4.42
C HIS A 242 -4.35 6.27 -3.21
N VAL A 243 -3.12 6.79 -3.25
CA VAL A 243 -2.21 6.73 -2.10
C VAL A 243 -2.93 7.09 -0.80
N MET A 244 -2.83 6.21 0.19
CA MET A 244 -3.55 6.28 1.45
C MET A 244 -2.64 5.92 2.62
N GLY A 245 -3.04 6.32 3.82
CA GLY A 245 -2.31 5.94 5.03
C GLY A 245 -2.33 4.42 5.24
N PRO A 246 -1.27 3.82 5.80
CA PRO A 246 -1.13 2.37 5.94
C PRO A 246 -2.03 1.77 7.03
N PHE A 247 -2.95 2.55 7.61
CA PHE A 247 -3.71 2.20 8.81
C PHE A 247 -4.64 1.00 8.65
N LEU A 248 -5.00 0.65 7.40
CA LEU A 248 -5.77 -0.55 7.06
C LEU A 248 -4.92 -1.64 6.40
N GLY A 249 -3.66 -1.36 6.06
CA GLY A 249 -2.82 -2.29 5.29
C GLY A 249 -3.29 -2.56 3.84
N GLN A 250 -4.20 -1.74 3.28
CA GLN A 250 -4.88 -2.04 2.01
C GLN A 250 -4.25 -1.45 0.74
N GLY A 251 -3.26 -0.56 0.83
CA GLY A 251 -2.73 0.12 -0.36
C GLY A 251 -2.19 -0.84 -1.44
N GLY A 252 -1.41 -1.84 -1.02
CA GLY A 252 -0.87 -2.86 -1.94
C GLY A 252 -1.96 -3.77 -2.53
N ALA A 253 -2.88 -4.24 -1.69
CA ALA A 253 -4.01 -5.06 -2.14
C ALA A 253 -4.89 -4.30 -3.13
N ALA A 254 -5.23 -3.05 -2.84
CA ALA A 254 -6.02 -2.19 -3.73
C ALA A 254 -5.32 -1.95 -5.09
N ALA A 255 -3.99 -1.88 -5.13
CA ALA A 255 -3.24 -1.77 -6.39
C ALA A 255 -3.29 -3.08 -7.21
N LEU A 256 -3.31 -4.25 -6.57
CA LEU A 256 -3.52 -5.53 -7.25
C LEU A 256 -4.96 -5.66 -7.75
N GLU A 257 -5.95 -5.26 -6.94
CA GLU A 257 -7.37 -5.17 -7.36
C GLU A 257 -7.50 -4.30 -8.61
N ASP A 258 -6.85 -3.12 -8.64
CA ASP A 258 -6.86 -2.25 -9.81
C ASP A 258 -6.29 -2.94 -11.06
N ALA A 259 -5.18 -3.68 -10.93
CA ALA A 259 -4.55 -4.36 -12.05
C ALA A 259 -5.49 -5.39 -12.69
N VAL A 260 -6.19 -6.18 -11.87
CA VAL A 260 -7.18 -7.17 -12.34
C VAL A 260 -8.36 -6.48 -13.01
N VAL A 261 -8.98 -5.50 -12.35
CA VAL A 261 -10.15 -4.80 -12.88
C VAL A 261 -9.80 -4.05 -14.17
N LEU A 262 -8.63 -3.40 -14.24
CA LEU A 262 -8.17 -2.69 -15.43
C LEU A 262 -7.93 -3.65 -16.60
N ALA A 263 -7.21 -4.75 -16.37
CA ALA A 263 -6.95 -5.77 -17.38
C ALA A 263 -8.26 -6.36 -17.91
N ARG A 264 -9.21 -6.66 -17.03
CA ARG A 264 -10.55 -7.14 -17.37
C ARG A 264 -11.35 -6.15 -18.20
N CYS A 265 -11.39 -4.87 -17.79
CA CYS A 265 -12.09 -3.81 -18.52
C CYS A 265 -11.53 -3.63 -19.93
N ILE A 266 -10.19 -3.63 -20.07
CA ILE A 266 -9.53 -3.54 -21.38
C ILE A 266 -9.83 -4.78 -22.22
N SER A 267 -9.67 -5.99 -21.65
CA SER A 267 -9.93 -7.26 -22.35
C SER A 267 -11.36 -7.34 -22.90
N ARG A 268 -12.37 -7.05 -22.07
CA ARG A 268 -13.78 -7.01 -22.48
C ARG A 268 -14.04 -6.02 -23.62
N ALA A 269 -13.40 -4.85 -23.59
CA ALA A 269 -13.54 -3.87 -24.67
C ALA A 269 -12.85 -4.30 -25.97
N MET A 270 -11.80 -5.13 -25.89
CA MET A 270 -11.02 -5.61 -27.03
C MET A 270 -11.56 -6.92 -27.63
N ALA A 271 -12.34 -7.72 -26.89
CA ALA A 271 -12.85 -9.03 -27.35
C ALA A 271 -13.73 -8.99 -28.62
N THR A 272 -14.15 -7.80 -29.06
CA THR A 272 -15.05 -7.60 -30.20
C THR A 272 -14.33 -7.03 -31.44
N THR A 273 -13.04 -7.31 -31.64
CA THR A 273 -12.25 -6.82 -32.79
C THR A 273 -11.79 -7.92 -33.74
N THR A 274 -11.68 -7.55 -35.02
CA THR A 274 -10.74 -8.18 -35.97
C THR A 274 -9.31 -7.89 -35.50
N ILE A 275 -8.45 -8.90 -35.51
CA ILE A 275 -7.06 -8.84 -35.01
C ILE A 275 -6.31 -7.65 -35.62
N GLY A 276 -5.78 -6.74 -34.77
CA GLY A 276 -4.77 -5.74 -35.17
C GLY A 276 -5.13 -4.24 -35.02
N SER A 277 -6.39 -3.87 -34.79
CA SER A 277 -6.80 -2.46 -34.64
C SER A 277 -7.17 -2.10 -33.19
N VAL A 278 -6.35 -1.27 -32.54
CA VAL A 278 -6.70 -0.64 -31.25
C VAL A 278 -7.58 0.57 -31.55
N CYS A 279 -8.88 0.43 -31.35
CA CYS A 279 -9.83 1.53 -31.46
C CYS A 279 -9.75 2.42 -30.21
N ARG A 280 -9.40 3.69 -30.41
CA ARG A 280 -9.22 4.69 -29.34
C ARG A 280 -10.48 4.83 -28.49
N GLU A 281 -11.65 4.88 -29.11
CA GLU A 281 -12.95 5.05 -28.43
C GLU A 281 -13.23 3.89 -27.47
N ARG A 282 -12.83 2.67 -27.85
CA ARG A 282 -12.98 1.48 -27.00
C ARG A 282 -12.06 1.50 -25.80
N VAL A 283 -10.79 1.90 -26.00
CA VAL A 283 -9.86 2.09 -24.88
C VAL A 283 -10.40 3.14 -23.92
N VAL A 284 -10.84 4.30 -24.43
CA VAL A 284 -11.43 5.37 -23.61
C VAL A 284 -12.61 4.83 -22.79
N ARG A 285 -13.49 4.02 -23.41
CA ARG A 285 -14.62 3.39 -22.72
C ARG A 285 -14.14 2.42 -21.64
N ALA A 286 -13.15 1.56 -21.93
CA ALA A 286 -12.59 0.62 -20.98
C ALA A 286 -12.00 1.31 -19.75
N LEU A 287 -11.19 2.35 -19.94
CA LEU A 287 -10.58 3.11 -18.84
C LEU A 287 -11.63 3.82 -17.99
N LYS A 288 -12.70 4.35 -18.62
CA LYS A 288 -13.84 4.92 -17.89
C LYS A 288 -14.59 3.88 -17.05
N SER A 289 -14.81 2.68 -17.60
CA SER A 289 -15.42 1.57 -16.86
C SER A 289 -14.57 1.17 -15.66
N TYR A 290 -13.26 1.01 -15.85
CA TYR A 290 -12.31 0.74 -14.77
C TYR A 290 -12.41 1.78 -13.64
N VAL A 291 -12.29 3.07 -13.96
CA VAL A 291 -12.37 4.12 -12.93
C VAL A 291 -13.73 4.10 -12.24
N LYS A 292 -14.83 3.96 -12.99
CA LYS A 292 -16.18 3.95 -12.42
C LYS A 292 -16.34 2.82 -11.39
N GLU A 293 -15.89 1.62 -11.74
CA GLU A 293 -15.99 0.44 -10.89
C GLU A 293 -15.14 0.59 -9.62
N ARG A 294 -13.88 1.03 -9.79
CA ARG A 294 -12.94 1.18 -8.68
C ARG A 294 -13.26 2.33 -7.74
N MET A 295 -13.92 3.39 -8.22
CA MET A 295 -14.18 4.60 -7.42
C MET A 295 -14.90 4.33 -6.10
N VAL A 296 -15.94 3.50 -6.08
CA VAL A 296 -16.69 3.23 -4.85
C VAL A 296 -15.82 2.50 -3.83
N ARG A 297 -15.09 1.48 -4.28
CA ARG A 297 -14.19 0.67 -3.44
C ARG A 297 -13.05 1.53 -2.88
N LEU A 298 -12.38 2.29 -3.73
CA LEU A 298 -11.27 3.16 -3.33
C LEU A 298 -11.72 4.28 -2.40
N LEU A 299 -12.88 4.89 -2.65
CA LEU A 299 -13.41 5.93 -1.77
C LEU A 299 -13.66 5.40 -0.36
N LYS A 300 -14.24 4.20 -0.22
CA LYS A 300 -14.45 3.55 1.08
C LYS A 300 -13.12 3.32 1.80
N LEU A 301 -12.15 2.69 1.12
CA LEU A 301 -10.82 2.41 1.68
C LEU A 301 -10.08 3.68 2.09
N SER A 302 -9.99 4.66 1.19
CA SER A 302 -9.31 5.92 1.45
C SER A 302 -10.01 6.72 2.55
N THR A 303 -11.35 6.70 2.63
CA THR A 303 -12.10 7.37 3.70
C THR A 303 -11.83 6.74 5.05
N GLN A 304 -11.94 5.41 5.14
CA GLN A 304 -11.68 4.70 6.38
C GLN A 304 -10.22 4.91 6.84
N ALA A 305 -9.25 4.76 5.94
CA ALA A 305 -7.83 5.01 6.25
C ALA A 305 -7.58 6.47 6.67
N TYR A 306 -8.20 7.43 5.99
CA TYR A 306 -8.08 8.85 6.34
C TYR A 306 -8.63 9.15 7.73
N LEU A 307 -9.82 8.65 8.06
CA LEU A 307 -10.44 8.83 9.38
C LEU A 307 -9.63 8.13 10.48
N THR A 308 -9.13 6.92 10.24
CA THR A 308 -8.22 6.25 11.20
C THR A 308 -6.95 7.06 11.41
N GLY A 309 -6.37 7.62 10.35
CA GLY A 309 -5.25 8.55 10.45
C GLY A 309 -5.58 9.77 11.31
N LEU A 310 -6.69 10.46 11.04
CA LEU A 310 -7.13 11.61 11.82
C LEU A 310 -7.33 11.30 13.31
N LEU A 311 -7.86 10.11 13.63
CA LEU A 311 -8.04 9.66 15.01
C LEU A 311 -6.70 9.53 15.75
N LEU A 312 -5.66 9.05 15.06
CA LEU A 312 -4.30 8.93 15.57
C LEU A 312 -3.58 10.29 15.62
N GLU A 313 -3.86 11.16 14.66
CA GLU A 313 -3.20 12.47 14.52
C GLU A 313 -3.75 13.53 15.47
N SER A 314 -5.04 13.51 15.80
CA SER A 314 -5.65 14.57 16.59
C SER A 314 -5.19 14.53 18.06
N SER A 315 -4.89 15.69 18.64
CA SER A 315 -4.74 15.86 20.10
C SER A 315 -6.04 16.28 20.78
N PHE A 316 -7.06 16.67 20.00
CA PHE A 316 -8.32 17.19 20.53
C PHE A 316 -9.35 16.07 20.70
N VAL A 317 -9.78 15.84 21.94
CA VAL A 317 -10.74 14.78 22.30
C VAL A 317 -12.05 14.91 21.52
N GLY A 318 -12.58 16.13 21.35
CA GLY A 318 -13.82 16.35 20.59
C GLY A 318 -13.72 15.88 19.14
N VAL A 319 -12.60 16.15 18.46
CA VAL A 319 -12.36 15.64 17.09
C VAL A 319 -12.30 14.11 17.08
N LYS A 320 -11.63 13.50 18.07
CA LYS A 320 -11.56 12.03 18.17
C LYS A 320 -12.94 11.40 18.33
N ILE A 321 -13.80 11.98 19.18
CA ILE A 321 -15.17 11.51 19.38
C ILE A 321 -15.96 11.58 18.07
N VAL A 322 -15.92 12.71 17.37
CA VAL A 322 -16.63 12.87 16.09
C VAL A 322 -16.11 11.87 15.05
N VAL A 323 -14.80 11.73 14.91
CA VAL A 323 -14.20 10.78 13.96
C VAL A 323 -14.57 9.33 14.31
N LEU A 324 -14.56 8.98 15.60
CA LEU A 324 -14.95 7.64 16.05
C LEU A 324 -16.42 7.36 15.74
N LEU A 325 -17.32 8.31 15.97
CA LEU A 325 -18.74 8.18 15.62
C LEU A 325 -18.93 7.97 14.12
N ILE A 326 -18.21 8.71 13.28
CA ILE A 326 -18.26 8.53 11.82
C ILE A 326 -17.73 7.15 11.42
N LEU A 327 -16.62 6.70 12.02
CA LEU A 327 -16.06 5.37 11.76
C LEU A 327 -17.05 4.26 12.12
N VAL A 328 -17.70 4.35 13.29
CA VAL A 328 -18.71 3.38 13.73
C VAL A 328 -19.93 3.42 12.81
N LEU A 329 -20.41 4.61 12.44
CA LEU A 329 -21.58 4.75 11.57
C LEU A 329 -21.35 4.17 10.16
N LEU A 330 -20.16 4.40 9.59
CA LEU A 330 -19.87 3.99 8.21
C LEU A 330 -19.26 2.58 8.10
N PHE A 331 -18.58 2.10 9.14
CA PHE A 331 -17.77 0.87 9.08
C PHE A 331 -17.92 -0.04 10.31
N GLY A 332 -18.80 0.29 11.27
CA GLY A 332 -18.91 -0.42 12.55
C GLY A 332 -19.56 -1.80 12.46
N GLU A 333 -20.48 -2.01 11.52
CA GLU A 333 -21.17 -3.31 11.35
C GLU A 333 -20.23 -4.42 10.85
N ASN A 334 -19.14 -4.06 10.17
CA ASN A 334 -18.15 -5.02 9.69
C ASN A 334 -16.74 -4.42 9.70
N SER A 335 -16.07 -4.50 10.84
CA SER A 335 -14.72 -3.96 11.06
C SER A 335 -13.68 -4.52 10.09
N VAL A 336 -13.87 -5.77 9.63
CA VAL A 336 -13.02 -6.43 8.63
C VAL A 336 -13.56 -6.32 7.21
N GLY A 337 -14.72 -5.71 6.96
CA GLY A 337 -15.36 -5.68 5.63
C GLY A 337 -14.50 -5.06 4.52
N HIS A 338 -13.48 -4.27 4.89
CA HIS A 338 -12.48 -3.77 3.96
C HIS A 338 -11.63 -4.85 3.28
N ILE A 339 -11.58 -6.09 3.79
CA ILE A 339 -10.88 -7.22 3.13
C ILE A 339 -11.75 -7.94 2.10
N LYS A 340 -13.06 -7.66 2.08
CA LYS A 340 -14.03 -8.31 1.18
C LYS A 340 -14.21 -7.47 -0.08
N TYR A 341 -13.59 -7.91 -1.16
CA TYR A 341 -13.81 -7.35 -2.48
C TYR A 341 -13.54 -8.41 -3.54
N ASP A 342 -14.55 -8.70 -4.35
CA ASP A 342 -14.40 -9.54 -5.52
C ASP A 342 -14.02 -8.65 -6.71
N CYS A 343 -12.90 -8.97 -7.36
CA CYS A 343 -12.42 -8.26 -8.55
C CYS A 343 -12.70 -9.02 -9.86
N GLU A 344 -13.27 -10.23 -9.78
CA GLU A 344 -13.61 -11.09 -10.92
C GLU A 344 -15.04 -10.88 -11.42
N GLU A 345 -15.96 -10.39 -10.59
CA GLU A 345 -17.35 -9.99 -10.93
C GLU A 345 -17.52 -8.50 -11.30
#